data_AF-A0A9E4Z9A2-F1
#
_entry.id   AF-A0A9E4Z9A2-F1
#
_cell.length_a   1.000
_cell.length_b   1.000
_cell.length_c   1.000
_cell.angle_alpha   90.00
_cell.angle_beta   90.00
_cell.angle_gamma   90.00
#
_symmetry.space_group_name_H-M   'P 1'
#
loop_
_entity.id
_entity.type
_entity.pdbx_description
1 polymer ?
#
loop_
_entity_poly.entity_id
_entity_poly.type
_entity_poly.pdbx_seq_one_letter_code
_entity_poly.pdbx_strand_id
1 'polypeptide(L)'
;MADPEHVSLAKSGPSAIARWREATWRRPNTEVPRYALGYRLEDRSAGETFTPDYVYGRPSLDLSGAMLSAAKLPGADLAHDDLSGADLTGSDLHQADLSGANLQGAHLWRSNLSRAVFNDANMAGCTLGRTNLSNSVLKAADLKGADISFSNLSYADLEKADLSGTDLSQTDLSWANLSGANLRNARLVGANLDMADLTGADLQGATIINTRLNSANLSQAVCGLTIIANCDLTRVIGLDDVRHAGPSMISLDTLSRSKGQVPARFLEGAGVAPLLVTAQDAFRESGMTYTRVLLLGSGNDGEFAAKLRASLAEAQVPCWIIAADDEASLRSGETNLDDAVYYDRLVLLCTAESLENPLTSRYFASLVNGRGLSPGGSMGEPLIAVAADEVFYRREDRLCSGLREGVVVDFRGWEDEARYEEALSALVKEFTGPAS
;
A
#
# COMPACT_ATOMS: atom_id res chain seq x y z
N MET A 1 19.46 2.98 -25.11
CA MET A 1 18.82 1.96 -25.98
C MET A 1 19.68 0.74 -25.76
N ALA A 2 19.12 -0.27 -25.09
CA ALA A 2 19.86 -1.41 -24.58
C ALA A 2 20.75 -2.09 -25.63
N ASP A 3 21.88 -2.61 -25.17
CA ASP A 3 22.75 -3.44 -26.00
C ASP A 3 22.04 -4.78 -26.31
N PRO A 4 21.82 -5.12 -27.60
CA PRO A 4 21.17 -6.37 -27.99
C PRO A 4 21.83 -7.63 -27.41
N GLU A 5 23.15 -7.64 -27.23
CA GLU A 5 23.87 -8.77 -26.63
C GLU A 5 23.53 -8.88 -25.14
N HIS A 6 23.50 -7.76 -24.41
CA HIS A 6 23.11 -7.74 -22.99
C HIS A 6 21.66 -8.17 -22.79
N VAL A 7 20.74 -7.75 -23.67
CA VAL A 7 19.33 -8.19 -23.61
C VAL A 7 19.22 -9.70 -23.86
N SER A 8 19.96 -10.24 -24.83
CA SER A 8 19.98 -11.68 -25.09
C SER A 8 20.56 -12.46 -23.90
N LEU A 9 21.60 -11.91 -23.25
CA LEU A 9 22.21 -12.47 -22.06
C LEU A 9 21.22 -12.50 -20.88
N ALA A 10 20.52 -11.39 -20.63
CA ALA A 10 19.51 -11.31 -19.58
C ALA A 10 18.35 -12.30 -19.81
N LYS A 11 17.88 -12.45 -21.06
CA LYS A 11 16.87 -13.46 -21.42
C LYS A 11 17.35 -14.89 -21.26
N SER A 12 18.66 -15.12 -21.36
CA SER A 12 19.28 -16.44 -21.19
C SER A 12 19.41 -16.84 -19.71
N GLY A 13 19.21 -15.89 -18.78
CA GLY A 13 19.13 -16.14 -17.35
C GLY A 13 20.42 -15.85 -16.57
N PRO A 14 20.38 -16.03 -15.23
CA PRO A 14 21.42 -15.57 -14.31
C PRO A 14 22.78 -16.23 -14.57
N SER A 15 22.81 -17.52 -14.92
CA SER A 15 24.06 -18.25 -15.18
C SER A 15 24.75 -17.80 -16.47
N ALA A 16 24.02 -17.21 -17.41
CA ALA A 16 24.61 -16.63 -18.61
C ALA A 16 25.31 -15.31 -18.23
N ILE A 17 24.63 -14.45 -17.47
CA ILE A 17 25.17 -13.20 -16.92
C ILE A 17 26.47 -13.46 -16.16
N ALA A 18 26.47 -14.42 -15.23
CA ALA A 18 27.66 -14.76 -14.45
C ALA A 18 28.84 -15.18 -15.33
N ARG A 19 28.62 -16.11 -16.28
CA ARG A 19 29.67 -16.57 -17.22
C ARG A 19 30.21 -15.44 -18.09
N TRP A 20 29.35 -14.53 -18.53
CA TRP A 20 29.78 -13.37 -19.30
C TRP A 20 30.59 -12.39 -18.46
N ARG A 21 30.21 -12.14 -17.20
CA ARG A 21 31.00 -11.30 -16.28
C ARG A 21 32.38 -11.90 -16.04
N GLU A 22 32.47 -13.22 -15.85
CA GLU A 22 33.74 -13.95 -15.71
C GLU A 22 34.62 -13.90 -16.97
N ALA A 23 34.03 -13.89 -18.16
CA ALA A 23 34.78 -13.79 -19.42
C ALA A 23 35.22 -12.34 -19.72
N THR A 24 34.43 -11.35 -19.28
CA THR A 24 34.55 -9.96 -19.73
C THR A 24 35.09 -9.01 -18.66
N TRP A 25 35.62 -9.55 -17.55
CA TRP A 25 36.28 -8.78 -16.49
C TRP A 25 37.55 -8.03 -16.95
N ARG A 26 38.07 -8.41 -18.12
CA ARG A 26 39.22 -7.79 -18.78
C ARG A 26 38.81 -7.32 -20.17
N ARG A 27 38.69 -6.01 -20.37
CA ARG A 27 38.38 -5.41 -21.68
C ARG A 27 39.57 -4.63 -22.23
N PRO A 28 39.82 -4.69 -23.55
CA PRO A 28 40.77 -3.78 -24.19
C PRO A 28 40.39 -2.34 -23.88
N ASN A 29 41.36 -1.52 -23.52
CA ASN A 29 41.11 -0.12 -23.23
C ASN A 29 40.77 0.65 -24.53
N THR A 30 39.49 0.86 -24.80
CA THR A 30 39.00 1.57 -26.00
C THR A 30 38.75 3.05 -25.75
N GLU A 31 38.81 3.49 -24.49
CA GLU A 31 38.65 4.89 -24.09
C GLU A 31 39.97 5.46 -23.56
N VAL A 32 40.24 6.73 -23.85
CA VAL A 32 41.46 7.38 -23.40
C VAL A 32 41.24 7.95 -22.00
N PRO A 33 42.04 7.52 -21.02
CA PRO A 33 42.64 8.48 -20.11
C PRO A 33 44.16 8.40 -20.23
N ARG A 34 44.78 9.55 -20.58
CA ARG A 34 46.22 9.74 -20.49
C ARG A 34 46.58 9.84 -19.00
N TYR A 35 47.09 8.78 -18.42
CA TYR A 35 47.73 8.89 -17.11
C TYR A 35 49.08 9.57 -17.31
N ALA A 36 49.24 10.77 -16.77
CA ALA A 36 50.49 11.52 -16.82
C ALA A 36 51.25 11.33 -15.50
N LEU A 37 52.37 10.62 -15.56
CA LEU A 37 53.29 10.54 -14.43
C LEU A 37 54.30 11.68 -14.56
N GLY A 38 54.13 12.73 -13.77
CA GLY A 38 55.10 13.83 -13.70
C GLY A 38 56.15 13.55 -12.65
N TYR A 39 57.44 13.56 -13.02
CA TYR A 39 58.54 13.48 -12.06
C TYR A 39 59.48 14.68 -12.20
N ARG A 40 59.94 15.18 -11.06
CA ARG A 40 60.78 16.38 -10.94
C ARG A 40 62.13 15.94 -10.41
N LEU A 41 63.16 16.03 -11.25
CA LEU A 41 64.55 15.83 -10.85
C LEU A 41 65.23 17.20 -10.85
N GLU A 42 65.45 17.72 -9.64
CA GLU A 42 66.09 19.01 -9.38
C GLU A 42 65.44 20.14 -10.22
N ASP A 43 66.17 20.74 -11.17
CA ASP A 43 65.71 21.86 -12.00
C ASP A 43 64.98 21.44 -13.29
N ARG A 44 64.71 20.14 -13.50
CA ARG A 44 64.05 19.64 -14.72
C ARG A 44 62.79 18.84 -14.39
N SER A 45 61.69 19.21 -15.06
CA SER A 45 60.45 18.43 -15.09
C SER A 45 60.41 17.54 -16.33
N ALA A 46 60.17 16.25 -16.14
CA ALA A 46 59.87 15.31 -17.20
C ALA A 46 58.55 14.58 -16.88
N GLY A 47 57.85 14.13 -17.91
CA GLY A 47 56.59 13.42 -17.74
C GLY A 47 56.43 12.34 -18.78
N GLU A 48 55.87 11.21 -18.36
CA GLU A 48 55.51 10.10 -19.24
C GLU A 48 54.00 9.92 -19.21
N THR A 49 53.41 9.82 -20.40
CA THR A 49 52.00 9.45 -20.56
C THR A 49 51.92 7.98 -20.91
N PHE A 50 51.19 7.20 -20.11
CA PHE A 50 50.90 5.80 -20.43
C PHE A 50 49.40 5.56 -20.62
N THR A 51 49.08 4.62 -21.51
CA THR A 51 47.74 4.12 -21.76
C THR A 51 47.73 2.64 -21.37
N PRO A 52 47.00 2.23 -20.31
CA PRO A 52 46.85 0.81 -20.00
C PRO A 52 46.22 0.09 -21.20
N ASP A 53 46.74 -1.08 -21.57
CA ASP A 53 46.18 -1.90 -22.67
C ASP A 53 44.80 -2.48 -22.31
N TYR A 54 44.53 -2.60 -21.00
CA TYR A 54 43.30 -3.17 -20.46
C TYR A 54 42.77 -2.31 -19.32
N VAL A 55 41.44 -2.15 -19.27
CA VAL A 55 40.74 -1.63 -18.10
C VAL A 55 40.26 -2.82 -17.28
N TYR A 56 40.54 -2.78 -15.99
CA TYR A 56 40.08 -3.76 -15.01
C TYR A 56 38.87 -3.17 -14.29
N GLY A 57 37.74 -3.85 -14.33
CA GLY A 57 36.50 -3.39 -13.70
C GLY A 57 35.36 -4.38 -13.86
N ARG A 58 34.30 -4.21 -13.07
CA ARG A 58 33.07 -5.00 -13.22
C ARG A 58 32.36 -4.54 -14.50
N PRO A 59 32.20 -5.40 -15.52
CA PRO A 59 31.52 -5.00 -16.75
C PRO A 59 30.04 -4.72 -16.43
N SER A 60 29.55 -3.51 -16.71
CA SER A 60 28.15 -3.15 -16.48
C SER A 60 27.29 -3.62 -17.65
N LEU A 61 26.11 -4.15 -17.37
CA LEU A 61 25.08 -4.45 -18.36
C LEU A 61 24.25 -3.19 -18.63
N ASP A 62 24.25 -2.75 -19.89
CA ASP A 62 23.28 -1.78 -20.39
C ASP A 62 22.01 -2.51 -20.86
N LEU A 63 21.00 -2.50 -20.00
CA LEU A 63 19.63 -2.98 -20.23
C LEU A 63 18.64 -1.80 -20.30
N SER A 64 19.10 -0.59 -20.64
CA SER A 64 18.26 0.61 -20.69
C SER A 64 17.13 0.48 -21.72
N GLY A 65 15.88 0.52 -21.25
CA GLY A 65 14.68 0.33 -22.07
C GLY A 65 14.52 -1.10 -22.60
N ALA A 66 15.21 -2.09 -22.02
CA ALA A 66 15.12 -3.47 -22.46
C ALA A 66 13.72 -4.07 -22.20
N MET A 67 13.22 -4.84 -23.17
CA MET A 67 11.99 -5.64 -22.99
C MET A 67 12.34 -7.00 -22.38
N LEU A 68 12.18 -7.11 -21.06
CA LEU A 68 12.51 -8.27 -20.22
C LEU A 68 11.26 -8.78 -19.46
N SER A 69 10.07 -8.56 -20.02
CA SER A 69 8.83 -9.05 -19.42
C SER A 69 8.85 -10.57 -19.26
N ALA A 70 8.41 -11.04 -18.09
CA ALA A 70 8.47 -12.43 -17.66
C ALA A 70 9.89 -13.08 -17.71
N ALA A 71 10.96 -12.28 -17.67
CA ALA A 71 12.32 -12.79 -17.58
C ALA A 71 12.53 -13.58 -16.28
N LYS A 72 13.38 -14.62 -16.34
CA LYS A 72 13.74 -15.45 -15.19
C LYS A 72 15.19 -15.15 -14.80
N LEU A 73 15.34 -14.30 -13.80
CA LEU A 73 16.60 -13.78 -13.29
C LEU A 73 16.77 -14.04 -11.77
N PRO A 74 16.42 -15.22 -11.24
CA PRO A 74 16.56 -15.48 -9.82
C PRO A 74 18.03 -15.50 -9.41
N GLY A 75 18.38 -14.81 -8.33
CA GLY A 75 19.77 -14.71 -7.86
C GLY A 75 20.73 -14.05 -8.86
N ALA A 76 20.23 -13.32 -9.86
CA ALA A 76 21.09 -12.63 -10.81
C ALA A 76 21.89 -11.52 -10.13
N ASP A 77 23.18 -11.42 -10.47
CA ASP A 77 24.02 -10.27 -10.11
C ASP A 77 23.84 -9.16 -11.16
N LEU A 78 22.95 -8.22 -10.82
CA LEU A 78 22.57 -7.03 -11.58
C LEU A 78 22.97 -5.73 -10.87
N ALA A 79 23.83 -5.81 -9.84
CA ALA A 79 24.29 -4.63 -9.12
C ALA A 79 24.92 -3.63 -10.12
N HIS A 80 24.86 -2.32 -9.89
CA HIS A 80 25.49 -1.29 -10.74
C HIS A 80 25.24 -1.39 -12.27
N ASP A 81 24.20 -2.12 -12.69
CA ASP A 81 23.78 -2.20 -14.08
C ASP A 81 22.76 -1.12 -14.40
N ASP A 82 22.63 -0.76 -15.67
CA ASP A 82 21.62 0.20 -16.13
C ASP A 82 20.38 -0.53 -16.63
N LEU A 83 19.33 -0.53 -15.82
CA LEU A 83 17.99 -1.05 -16.14
C LEU A 83 16.97 0.09 -16.28
N SER A 84 17.43 1.32 -16.53
CA SER A 84 16.54 2.48 -16.63
C SER A 84 15.48 2.28 -17.71
N GLY A 85 14.21 2.49 -17.36
CA GLY A 85 13.07 2.28 -18.26
C GLY A 85 12.88 0.84 -18.77
N ALA A 86 13.57 -0.16 -18.20
CA ALA A 86 13.39 -1.55 -18.60
C ALA A 86 11.99 -2.06 -18.24
N ASP A 87 11.41 -2.88 -19.11
CA ASP A 87 10.16 -3.59 -18.83
C ASP A 87 10.48 -4.96 -18.23
N LEU A 88 10.31 -5.08 -16.92
CA LEU A 88 10.47 -6.27 -16.10
C LEU A 88 9.12 -6.78 -15.56
N THR A 89 8.01 -6.42 -16.23
CA THR A 89 6.66 -6.81 -15.84
C THR A 89 6.55 -8.34 -15.73
N GLY A 90 6.08 -8.83 -14.58
CA GLY A 90 5.91 -10.27 -14.33
C GLY A 90 7.22 -11.09 -14.30
N SER A 91 8.37 -10.43 -14.21
CA SER A 91 9.67 -11.11 -14.11
C SER A 91 9.88 -11.75 -12.73
N ASP A 92 10.76 -12.76 -12.69
CA ASP A 92 11.21 -13.40 -11.45
C ASP A 92 12.66 -13.02 -11.17
N LEU A 93 12.86 -12.19 -10.16
CA LEU A 93 14.11 -11.61 -9.70
C LEU A 93 14.33 -11.91 -8.21
N HIS A 94 13.70 -12.99 -7.69
CA HIS A 94 13.87 -13.34 -6.29
C HIS A 94 15.34 -13.59 -5.96
N GLN A 95 15.80 -13.08 -4.81
CA GLN A 95 17.21 -13.13 -4.38
C GLN A 95 18.22 -12.46 -5.32
N ALA A 96 17.79 -11.69 -6.32
CA ALA A 96 18.72 -10.95 -7.18
C ALA A 96 19.45 -9.85 -6.40
N ASP A 97 20.70 -9.59 -6.77
CA ASP A 97 21.46 -8.44 -6.29
C ASP A 97 21.35 -7.31 -7.30
N LEU A 98 20.68 -6.23 -6.90
CA LEU A 98 20.44 -4.99 -7.65
C LEU A 98 21.06 -3.79 -6.91
N SER A 99 22.06 -4.04 -6.05
CA SER A 99 22.73 -2.99 -5.28
C SER A 99 23.35 -1.93 -6.21
N GLY A 100 23.01 -0.67 -5.98
CA GLY A 100 23.47 0.46 -6.79
C GLY A 100 23.09 0.39 -8.27
N ALA A 101 22.13 -0.46 -8.66
CA ALA A 101 21.62 -0.52 -10.02
C ALA A 101 20.76 0.72 -10.33
N ASN A 102 20.70 1.11 -11.61
CA ASN A 102 19.83 2.17 -12.08
C ASN A 102 18.53 1.57 -12.64
N LEU A 103 17.45 1.63 -11.88
CA LEU A 103 16.10 1.19 -12.22
C LEU A 103 15.14 2.38 -12.42
N GLN A 104 15.67 3.57 -12.68
CA GLN A 104 14.86 4.78 -12.85
C GLN A 104 13.79 4.55 -13.93
N GLY A 105 12.53 4.76 -13.57
CA GLY A 105 11.39 4.56 -14.48
C GLY A 105 11.18 3.12 -14.98
N ALA A 106 11.81 2.11 -14.38
CA ALA A 106 11.62 0.72 -14.76
C ALA A 106 10.19 0.24 -14.43
N HIS A 107 9.67 -0.67 -15.24
CA HIS A 107 8.34 -1.26 -15.04
C HIS A 107 8.48 -2.65 -14.43
N LEU A 108 8.05 -2.82 -13.18
CA LEU A 108 8.22 -4.03 -12.38
C LEU A 108 6.87 -4.63 -11.95
N TRP A 109 5.77 -4.21 -12.56
CA TRP A 109 4.42 -4.63 -12.18
C TRP A 109 4.27 -6.16 -12.11
N ARG A 110 3.67 -6.67 -11.03
CA ARG A 110 3.48 -8.13 -10.78
C ARG A 110 4.77 -8.97 -10.80
N SER A 111 5.95 -8.37 -10.62
CA SER A 111 7.20 -9.11 -10.53
C SER A 111 7.40 -9.75 -9.15
N ASN A 112 8.36 -10.67 -9.06
CA ASN A 112 8.81 -11.27 -7.82
C ASN A 112 10.24 -10.79 -7.51
N LEU A 113 10.38 -9.89 -6.54
CA LEU A 113 11.63 -9.32 -6.03
C LEU A 113 11.87 -9.75 -4.56
N SER A 114 11.22 -10.84 -4.12
CA SER A 114 11.35 -11.29 -2.73
C SER A 114 12.81 -11.62 -2.42
N ARG A 115 13.28 -11.16 -1.25
CA ARG A 115 14.68 -11.32 -0.79
C ARG A 115 15.75 -10.71 -1.70
N ALA A 116 15.38 -9.85 -2.66
CA ALA A 116 16.35 -9.13 -3.47
C ALA A 116 17.04 -8.01 -2.67
N VAL A 117 18.21 -7.57 -3.13
CA VAL A 117 19.02 -6.52 -2.49
C VAL A 117 19.11 -5.31 -3.41
N PHE A 118 18.78 -4.13 -2.90
CA PHE A 118 18.67 -2.85 -3.62
C PHE A 118 19.42 -1.73 -2.88
N ASN A 119 20.46 -2.06 -2.11
CA ASN A 119 21.21 -1.06 -1.37
C ASN A 119 21.71 0.03 -2.31
N ASP A 120 21.44 1.30 -1.99
CA ASP A 120 21.82 2.47 -2.79
C ASP A 120 21.32 2.44 -4.26
N ALA A 121 20.30 1.64 -4.59
CA ALA A 121 19.76 1.56 -5.94
C ALA A 121 18.94 2.80 -6.29
N ASN A 122 19.02 3.27 -7.54
CA ASN A 122 18.18 4.33 -8.06
C ASN A 122 16.90 3.73 -8.65
N MET A 123 15.77 3.85 -7.94
CA MET A 123 14.46 3.35 -8.33
C MET A 123 13.44 4.48 -8.49
N ALA A 124 13.91 5.72 -8.73
CA ALA A 124 13.04 6.88 -8.83
C ALA A 124 12.02 6.72 -9.97
N GLY A 125 10.74 6.97 -9.67
CA GLY A 125 9.63 6.89 -10.62
C GLY A 125 9.35 5.50 -11.20
N CYS A 126 9.88 4.42 -10.60
CA CYS A 126 9.57 3.05 -11.06
C CYS A 126 8.11 2.67 -10.75
N THR A 127 7.58 1.70 -11.49
CA THR A 127 6.24 1.13 -11.26
C THR A 127 6.36 -0.26 -10.68
N LEU A 128 6.18 -0.37 -9.36
CA LEU A 128 6.25 -1.58 -8.56
C LEU A 128 4.87 -2.13 -8.20
N GLY A 129 3.77 -1.63 -8.75
CA GLY A 129 2.43 -2.06 -8.34
C GLY A 129 2.20 -3.58 -8.39
N ARG A 130 1.59 -4.12 -7.33
CA ARG A 130 1.33 -5.56 -7.13
C ARG A 130 2.59 -6.43 -7.16
N THR A 131 3.73 -5.91 -6.76
CA THR A 131 5.02 -6.64 -6.74
C THR A 131 5.25 -7.30 -5.39
N ASN A 132 5.93 -8.45 -5.39
CA ASN A 132 6.40 -9.08 -4.16
C ASN A 132 7.84 -8.63 -3.84
N LEU A 133 7.99 -7.74 -2.87
CA LEU A 133 9.25 -7.24 -2.30
C LEU A 133 9.46 -7.75 -0.86
N SER A 134 8.75 -8.80 -0.43
CA SER A 134 8.86 -9.29 0.94
C SER A 134 10.29 -9.74 1.26
N ASN A 135 10.74 -9.42 2.48
CA ASN A 135 12.10 -9.72 2.97
C ASN A 135 13.24 -9.14 2.11
N SER A 136 12.97 -8.14 1.27
CA SER A 136 14.02 -7.47 0.48
C SER A 136 14.77 -6.43 1.30
N VAL A 137 15.96 -6.05 0.84
CA VAL A 137 16.80 -5.05 1.49
C VAL A 137 16.92 -3.85 0.55
N LEU A 138 16.40 -2.69 0.94
CA LEU A 138 16.37 -1.44 0.17
C LEU A 138 17.01 -0.28 0.94
N LYS A 139 18.12 -0.55 1.66
CA LYS A 139 18.77 0.49 2.47
C LYS A 139 19.26 1.63 1.59
N ALA A 140 18.92 2.86 1.97
CA ALA A 140 19.27 4.07 1.24
C ALA A 140 18.91 4.06 -0.26
N ALA A 141 17.94 3.22 -0.67
CA ALA A 141 17.45 3.21 -2.05
C ALA A 141 16.65 4.49 -2.34
N ASP A 142 16.76 5.02 -3.56
CA ASP A 142 15.96 6.16 -4.04
C ASP A 142 14.68 5.63 -4.70
N LEU A 143 13.54 5.75 -4.02
CA LEU A 143 12.21 5.35 -4.49
C LEU A 143 11.32 6.58 -4.73
N LYS A 144 11.91 7.76 -4.93
CA LYS A 144 11.19 9.01 -5.07
C LYS A 144 10.15 8.95 -6.19
N GLY A 145 8.91 9.26 -5.86
CA GLY A 145 7.79 9.29 -6.80
C GLY A 145 7.47 7.93 -7.45
N ALA A 146 7.97 6.82 -6.90
CA ALA A 146 7.60 5.49 -7.38
C ALA A 146 6.14 5.16 -7.03
N ASP A 147 5.53 4.29 -7.85
CA ASP A 147 4.23 3.68 -7.55
C ASP A 147 4.45 2.28 -7.03
N ILE A 148 4.25 2.08 -5.73
CA ILE A 148 4.44 0.79 -5.04
C ILE A 148 3.07 0.24 -4.57
N SER A 149 1.97 0.81 -5.07
CA SER A 149 0.62 0.47 -4.62
C SER A 149 0.31 -1.04 -4.71
N PHE A 150 -0.47 -1.55 -3.75
CA PHE A 150 -0.87 -2.96 -3.68
C PHE A 150 0.27 -3.99 -3.60
N SER A 151 1.48 -3.56 -3.25
CA SER A 151 2.66 -4.44 -3.18
C SER A 151 2.86 -5.04 -1.80
N ASN A 152 3.70 -6.06 -1.72
CA ASN A 152 4.12 -6.68 -0.47
C ASN A 152 5.57 -6.32 -0.14
N LEU A 153 5.78 -5.45 0.85
CA LEU A 153 7.07 -5.11 1.46
C LEU A 153 7.17 -5.60 2.92
N SER A 154 6.41 -6.65 3.28
CA SER A 154 6.50 -7.23 4.62
C SER A 154 7.93 -7.68 4.93
N TYR A 155 8.40 -7.36 6.14
CA TYR A 155 9.77 -7.62 6.59
C TYR A 155 10.88 -6.97 5.73
N ALA A 156 10.57 -5.98 4.89
CA ALA A 156 11.57 -5.30 4.09
C ALA A 156 12.42 -4.34 4.95
N ASP A 157 13.69 -4.19 4.59
CA ASP A 157 14.60 -3.24 5.24
C ASP A 157 14.78 -1.98 4.38
N LEU A 158 14.03 -0.93 4.69
CA LEU A 158 13.99 0.37 4.03
C LEU A 158 14.72 1.45 4.85
N GLU A 159 15.70 1.06 5.68
CA GLU A 159 16.48 2.00 6.49
C GLU A 159 17.03 3.13 5.61
N LYS A 160 16.69 4.39 5.96
CA LYS A 160 17.10 5.61 5.26
C LYS A 160 16.75 5.68 3.77
N ALA A 161 15.81 4.86 3.28
CA ALA A 161 15.32 4.95 1.91
C ALA A 161 14.63 6.30 1.65
N ASP A 162 14.72 6.81 0.42
CA ASP A 162 13.98 7.98 -0.02
C ASP A 162 12.65 7.55 -0.67
N LEU A 163 11.56 7.65 0.08
CA LEU A 163 10.18 7.36 -0.34
C LEU A 163 9.38 8.65 -0.56
N SER A 164 10.06 9.77 -0.88
CA SER A 164 9.37 11.05 -1.03
C SER A 164 8.47 11.08 -2.26
N GLY A 165 7.20 11.47 -2.06
CA GLY A 165 6.18 11.50 -3.10
C GLY A 165 5.75 10.11 -3.62
N THR A 166 6.18 9.03 -2.97
CA THR A 166 5.86 7.65 -3.37
C THR A 166 4.40 7.32 -3.05
N ASP A 167 3.75 6.56 -3.93
CA ASP A 167 2.45 5.98 -3.64
C ASP A 167 2.61 4.58 -3.02
N LEU A 168 2.29 4.49 -1.73
CA LEU A 168 2.31 3.27 -0.91
C LEU A 168 0.88 2.80 -0.59
N SER A 169 -0.13 3.25 -1.34
CA SER A 169 -1.53 2.88 -1.08
C SER A 169 -1.72 1.36 -1.11
N GLN A 170 -2.45 0.81 -0.13
CA GLN A 170 -2.75 -0.63 -0.03
C GLN A 170 -1.50 -1.54 0.00
N THR A 171 -0.35 -0.99 0.40
CA THR A 171 0.91 -1.74 0.48
C THR A 171 1.04 -2.43 1.82
N ASP A 172 1.52 -3.67 1.82
CA ASP A 172 1.88 -4.37 3.07
C ASP A 172 3.31 -4.03 3.48
N LEU A 173 3.48 -3.19 4.50
CA LEU A 173 4.75 -2.81 5.12
C LEU A 173 4.86 -3.40 6.55
N SER A 174 4.10 -4.45 6.86
CA SER A 174 4.17 -5.03 8.20
C SER A 174 5.56 -5.54 8.53
N TRP A 175 6.02 -5.28 9.75
CA TRP A 175 7.37 -5.61 10.21
C TRP A 175 8.51 -4.96 9.41
N ALA A 176 8.23 -3.99 8.53
CA ALA A 176 9.28 -3.31 7.77
C ALA A 176 10.10 -2.37 8.66
N ASN A 177 11.40 -2.26 8.36
CA ASN A 177 12.28 -1.27 8.96
C ASN A 177 12.29 -0.01 8.07
N LEU A 178 11.63 1.06 8.50
CA LEU A 178 11.58 2.38 7.86
C LEU A 178 12.38 3.42 8.67
N SER A 179 13.29 2.99 9.54
CA SER A 179 14.03 3.91 10.41
C SER A 179 14.84 4.92 9.58
N GLY A 180 14.64 6.20 9.90
CA GLY A 180 15.26 7.32 9.18
C GLY A 180 14.83 7.48 7.71
N ALA A 181 13.80 6.78 7.24
CA ALA A 181 13.32 6.91 5.86
C ALA A 181 12.67 8.28 5.59
N ASN A 182 12.80 8.78 4.37
CA ASN A 182 12.18 10.02 3.93
C ASN A 182 10.81 9.71 3.30
N LEU A 183 9.72 9.87 4.04
CA LEU A 183 8.33 9.63 3.59
C LEU A 183 7.59 10.94 3.25
N ARG A 184 8.33 12.00 2.93
CA ARG A 184 7.74 13.32 2.64
C ARG A 184 6.74 13.24 1.48
N ASN A 185 5.54 13.76 1.68
CA ASN A 185 4.45 13.71 0.68
C ASN A 185 4.09 12.29 0.20
N ALA A 186 4.48 11.24 0.93
CA ALA A 186 4.11 9.87 0.58
C ALA A 186 2.61 9.62 0.84
N ARG A 187 2.01 8.75 0.02
CA ARG A 187 0.60 8.36 0.14
C ARG A 187 0.49 6.97 0.76
N LEU A 188 0.02 6.86 2.00
CA LEU A 188 -0.07 5.62 2.79
C LEU A 188 -1.53 5.13 2.95
N VAL A 189 -2.39 5.43 1.96
CA VAL A 189 -3.84 5.16 2.07
C VAL A 189 -4.11 3.66 2.09
N GLY A 190 -4.70 3.14 3.17
CA GLY A 190 -4.98 1.71 3.32
C GLY A 190 -3.73 0.83 3.50
N ALA A 191 -2.55 1.43 3.73
CA ALA A 191 -1.32 0.67 3.92
C ALA A 191 -1.32 -0.08 5.26
N ASN A 192 -0.56 -1.16 5.33
CA ASN A 192 -0.33 -1.91 6.57
C ASN A 192 1.06 -1.62 7.14
N LEU A 193 1.15 -0.90 8.24
CA LEU A 193 2.39 -0.61 8.98
C LEU A 193 2.42 -1.33 10.34
N ASP A 194 1.64 -2.39 10.54
CA ASP A 194 1.65 -3.14 11.80
C ASP A 194 3.07 -3.64 12.12
N MET A 195 3.52 -3.37 13.35
CA MET A 195 4.88 -3.70 13.84
C MET A 195 6.03 -3.06 13.03
N ALA A 196 5.77 -2.08 12.17
CA ALA A 196 6.81 -1.39 11.41
C ALA A 196 7.61 -0.41 12.30
N ASP A 197 8.90 -0.27 12.01
CA ASP A 197 9.77 0.70 12.68
C ASP A 197 9.92 1.98 11.85
N LEU A 198 9.24 3.06 12.23
CA LEU A 198 9.37 4.39 11.63
C LEU A 198 10.22 5.34 12.49
N THR A 199 11.13 4.81 13.33
CA THR A 199 11.95 5.64 14.21
C THR A 199 12.73 6.69 13.40
N GLY A 200 12.54 7.97 13.71
CA GLY A 200 13.23 9.06 13.02
C GLY A 200 12.82 9.28 11.56
N ALA A 201 11.76 8.62 11.07
CA ALA A 201 11.27 8.80 9.71
C ALA A 201 10.65 10.20 9.50
N ASP A 202 10.73 10.69 8.27
CA ASP A 202 10.22 12.01 7.90
C ASP A 202 8.86 11.92 7.22
N LEU A 203 7.79 12.28 7.92
CA LEU A 203 6.40 12.17 7.47
C LEU A 203 5.80 13.52 7.04
N GLN A 204 6.63 14.55 6.78
CA GLN A 204 6.11 15.86 6.43
C GLN A 204 5.30 15.81 5.13
N GLY A 205 4.06 16.30 5.14
CA GLY A 205 3.15 16.25 3.98
C GLY A 205 2.59 14.86 3.66
N ALA A 206 2.94 13.82 4.43
CA ALA A 206 2.45 12.47 4.18
C ALA A 206 0.94 12.35 4.44
N THR A 207 0.28 11.50 3.66
CA THR A 207 -1.16 11.21 3.78
C THR A 207 -1.34 9.81 4.35
N ILE A 208 -1.72 9.73 5.62
CA ILE A 208 -1.91 8.50 6.40
C ILE A 208 -3.41 8.36 6.64
N ILE A 209 -4.10 7.62 5.75
CA ILE A 209 -5.55 7.45 5.82
C ILE A 209 -5.87 5.96 5.82
N ASN A 210 -6.69 5.50 6.77
CA ASN A 210 -7.04 4.08 6.88
C ASN A 210 -5.81 3.16 6.98
N THR A 211 -4.72 3.66 7.54
CA THR A 211 -3.45 2.94 7.66
C THR A 211 -3.47 2.14 8.95
N ARG A 212 -3.09 0.85 8.88
CA ARG A 212 -2.92 0.03 10.08
C ARG A 212 -1.58 0.37 10.74
N LEU A 213 -1.60 0.72 12.01
CA LEU A 213 -0.44 1.22 12.77
C LEU A 213 -0.27 0.46 14.10
N ASN A 214 -0.79 -0.77 14.22
CA ASN A 214 -0.72 -1.50 15.48
C ASN A 214 0.74 -1.78 15.85
N SER A 215 1.18 -1.28 17.01
CA SER A 215 2.56 -1.43 17.48
C SER A 215 3.61 -0.88 16.51
N ALA A 216 3.23 0.05 15.63
CA ALA A 216 4.18 0.78 14.80
C ALA A 216 4.98 1.75 15.69
N ASN A 217 6.28 1.86 15.47
CA ASN A 217 7.16 2.73 16.24
C ASN A 217 7.37 4.07 15.52
N LEU A 218 6.81 5.15 16.05
CA LEU A 218 6.93 6.51 15.53
C LEU A 218 7.87 7.40 16.38
N SER A 219 8.69 6.79 17.25
CA SER A 219 9.64 7.54 18.10
C SER A 219 10.54 8.44 17.26
N GLN A 220 10.64 9.72 17.62
CA GLN A 220 11.47 10.72 16.91
C GLN A 220 11.08 10.97 15.44
N ALA A 221 9.97 10.41 14.95
CA ALA A 221 9.48 10.72 13.61
C ALA A 221 9.15 12.21 13.49
N VAL A 222 9.26 12.76 12.28
CA VAL A 222 8.99 14.18 12.02
C VAL A 222 7.65 14.32 11.31
N CYS A 223 6.69 14.98 11.95
CA CYS A 223 5.38 15.29 11.36
C CYS A 223 5.27 16.79 11.05
N GLY A 224 4.53 17.14 9.99
CA GLY A 224 4.23 18.52 9.66
C GLY A 224 3.54 18.60 8.31
N LEU A 225 2.39 19.27 8.24
CA LEU A 225 1.45 19.17 7.11
C LEU A 225 1.00 17.73 6.84
N THR A 226 1.16 16.83 7.82
CA THR A 226 0.79 15.42 7.72
C THR A 226 -0.71 15.29 7.93
N ILE A 227 -1.38 14.49 7.10
CA ILE A 227 -2.80 14.16 7.27
C ILE A 227 -2.88 12.78 7.90
N ILE A 228 -3.52 12.70 9.06
CA ILE A 228 -3.83 11.44 9.74
C ILE A 228 -5.34 11.36 9.86
N ALA A 229 -5.93 10.46 9.08
CA ALA A 229 -7.36 10.20 9.12
C ALA A 229 -7.67 8.70 9.22
N ASN A 230 -8.78 8.38 9.86
CA ASN A 230 -9.32 7.03 9.93
C ASN A 230 -8.34 5.97 10.47
N CYS A 231 -7.46 6.35 11.39
CA CYS A 231 -6.44 5.45 11.94
C CYS A 231 -6.70 5.15 13.43
N ASP A 232 -6.28 3.97 13.89
CA ASP A 232 -6.18 3.66 15.33
C ASP A 232 -4.75 3.93 15.80
N LEU A 233 -4.58 4.92 16.67
CA LEU A 233 -3.30 5.32 17.23
C LEU A 233 -3.05 4.73 18.63
N THR A 234 -3.97 3.94 19.17
CA THR A 234 -3.92 3.44 20.57
C THR A 234 -2.66 2.64 20.88
N ARG A 235 -2.19 1.83 19.92
CA ARG A 235 -1.04 0.94 20.07
C ARG A 235 0.24 1.49 19.45
N VAL A 236 0.23 2.72 18.95
CA VAL A 236 1.41 3.31 18.33
C VAL A 236 2.43 3.65 19.42
N ILE A 237 3.67 3.22 19.20
CA ILE A 237 4.78 3.43 20.13
C ILE A 237 5.43 4.77 19.80
N GLY A 238 5.72 5.59 20.81
CA GLY A 238 6.53 6.80 20.63
C GLY A 238 5.84 7.99 19.96
N LEU A 239 4.50 8.00 19.82
CA LEU A 239 3.72 9.19 19.38
C LEU A 239 4.10 10.47 20.12
N ASP A 240 4.38 10.22 21.38
CA ASP A 240 4.76 11.12 22.42
C ASP A 240 6.10 11.82 22.12
N ASP A 241 7.01 11.13 21.45
CA ASP A 241 8.36 11.61 21.09
C ASP A 241 8.44 12.10 19.63
N VAL A 242 7.30 12.23 18.96
CA VAL A 242 7.21 12.78 17.60
C VAL A 242 7.61 14.25 17.61
N ARG A 243 8.39 14.63 16.60
CA ARG A 243 8.83 16.00 16.38
C ARG A 243 7.87 16.67 15.41
N HIS A 244 7.31 17.81 15.82
CA HIS A 244 6.42 18.59 14.98
C HIS A 244 7.19 19.71 14.29
N ALA A 245 7.29 19.64 12.97
CA ALA A 245 7.89 20.66 12.11
C ALA A 245 6.85 21.65 11.53
N GLY A 246 5.55 21.40 11.77
CA GLY A 246 4.43 22.24 11.35
C GLY A 246 3.09 21.66 11.81
N PRO A 247 1.97 22.35 11.54
CA PRO A 247 0.63 21.87 11.90
C PRO A 247 0.28 20.62 11.08
N SER A 248 -0.38 19.65 11.70
CA SER A 248 -0.84 18.41 11.06
C SER A 248 -2.34 18.27 11.23
N MET A 249 -3.00 17.67 10.24
CA MET A 249 -4.43 17.45 10.28
C MET A 249 -4.71 16.09 10.92
N ILE A 250 -5.32 16.10 12.11
CA ILE A 250 -5.78 14.91 12.80
C ILE A 250 -7.30 14.91 12.75
N SER A 251 -7.88 13.89 12.14
CA SER A 251 -9.33 13.80 11.96
C SER A 251 -10.05 13.38 13.25
N LEU A 252 -11.33 13.77 13.38
CA LEU A 252 -12.17 13.39 14.53
C LEU A 252 -12.41 11.87 14.59
N ASP A 253 -12.51 11.23 13.43
CA ASP A 253 -12.64 9.77 13.31
C ASP A 253 -11.38 9.04 13.81
N THR A 254 -10.18 9.62 13.66
CA THR A 254 -8.95 9.07 14.25
C THR A 254 -8.99 9.12 15.78
N LEU A 255 -9.46 10.23 16.36
CA LEU A 255 -9.62 10.37 17.82
C LEU A 255 -10.64 9.36 18.37
N SER A 256 -11.76 9.18 17.65
CA SER A 256 -12.80 8.21 17.97
C SER A 256 -12.27 6.78 17.93
N ARG A 257 -11.59 6.38 16.84
CA ARG A 257 -10.98 5.05 16.69
C ARG A 257 -9.93 4.75 17.73
N SER A 258 -9.16 5.76 18.11
CA SER A 258 -8.15 5.66 19.16
C SER A 258 -8.74 5.65 20.57
N LYS A 259 -10.09 5.63 20.72
CA LYS A 259 -10.81 5.64 22.01
C LYS A 259 -10.37 6.77 22.94
N GLY A 260 -9.98 7.89 22.33
CA GLY A 260 -9.40 9.02 23.01
C GLY A 260 -8.09 8.76 23.77
N GLN A 261 -7.29 7.77 23.36
CA GLN A 261 -5.99 7.42 23.95
C GLN A 261 -4.82 8.07 23.20
N VAL A 262 -5.06 9.08 22.37
CA VAL A 262 -3.98 9.82 21.72
C VAL A 262 -3.33 10.77 22.73
N PRO A 263 -1.99 10.81 22.85
CA PRO A 263 -1.36 11.68 23.84
C PRO A 263 -1.60 13.16 23.58
N ALA A 264 -1.87 13.92 24.65
CA ALA A 264 -2.13 15.36 24.55
C ALA A 264 -0.96 16.12 23.91
N ARG A 265 0.29 15.77 24.25
CA ARG A 265 1.48 16.41 23.67
C ARG A 265 1.56 16.30 22.15
N PHE A 266 1.13 15.17 21.60
CA PHE A 266 1.08 14.95 20.16
C PHE A 266 -0.01 15.80 19.50
N LEU A 267 -1.20 15.87 20.10
CA LEU A 267 -2.30 16.69 19.59
C LEU A 267 -1.98 18.18 19.63
N GLU A 268 -1.42 18.65 20.75
CA GLU A 268 -0.97 20.04 20.91
C GLU A 268 0.15 20.38 19.92
N GLY A 269 1.15 19.50 19.76
CA GLY A 269 2.21 19.66 18.77
C GLY A 269 1.72 19.68 17.32
N ALA A 270 0.65 18.94 17.03
CA ALA A 270 -0.01 18.98 15.72
C ALA A 270 -0.84 20.27 15.49
N GLY A 271 -1.06 21.08 16.53
CA GLY A 271 -1.85 22.33 16.45
C GLY A 271 -3.33 22.15 16.72
N VAL A 272 -3.74 21.05 17.37
CA VAL A 272 -5.14 20.83 17.78
C VAL A 272 -5.49 21.78 18.93
N ALA A 273 -6.63 22.45 18.85
CA ALA A 273 -7.09 23.38 19.88
C ALA A 273 -7.27 22.68 21.24
N PRO A 274 -6.89 23.30 22.38
CA PRO A 274 -6.98 22.66 23.70
C PRO A 274 -8.37 22.12 24.06
N LEU A 275 -9.44 22.80 23.63
CA LEU A 275 -10.82 22.33 23.84
C LEU A 275 -11.11 21.00 23.13
N LEU A 276 -10.55 20.80 21.93
CA LEU A 276 -10.66 19.53 21.21
C LEU A 276 -9.80 18.43 21.85
N VAL A 277 -8.65 18.80 22.42
CA VAL A 277 -7.82 17.87 23.19
C VAL A 277 -8.59 17.38 24.43
N THR A 278 -9.28 18.26 25.16
CA THR A 278 -10.12 17.85 26.30
C THR A 278 -11.38 17.09 25.87
N ALA A 279 -11.94 17.40 24.70
CA ALA A 279 -13.09 16.67 24.17
C ALA A 279 -12.75 15.20 23.88
N GLN A 280 -11.48 14.88 23.71
CA GLN A 280 -11.01 13.51 23.55
C GLN A 280 -11.38 12.62 24.76
N ASP A 281 -11.38 13.18 25.98
CA ASP A 281 -11.68 12.43 27.20
C ASP A 281 -13.12 11.88 27.21
N ALA A 282 -14.05 12.55 26.52
CA ALA A 282 -15.42 12.08 26.35
C ALA A 282 -15.49 10.74 25.58
N PHE A 283 -14.58 10.49 24.64
CA PHE A 283 -14.49 9.19 23.96
C PHE A 283 -13.92 8.09 24.86
N ARG A 284 -13.05 8.46 25.81
CA ARG A 284 -12.49 7.51 26.79
C ARG A 284 -13.56 7.05 27.77
N GLU A 285 -14.43 7.97 28.18
CA GLU A 285 -15.51 7.70 29.14
C GLU A 285 -16.71 6.97 28.54
N SER A 286 -17.04 7.23 27.27
CA SER A 286 -18.22 6.64 26.63
C SER A 286 -18.07 5.15 26.36
N GLY A 287 -16.84 4.66 26.10
CA GLY A 287 -16.59 3.27 25.72
C GLY A 287 -17.27 2.83 24.42
N MET A 288 -17.91 3.75 23.70
CA MET A 288 -18.69 3.51 22.48
C MET A 288 -17.75 3.39 21.28
N THR A 289 -17.89 2.31 20.52
CA THR A 289 -17.25 2.17 19.21
C THR A 289 -18.22 2.65 18.13
N TYR A 290 -17.87 3.74 17.46
CA TYR A 290 -18.65 4.24 16.32
C TYR A 290 -18.31 3.43 15.08
N THR A 291 -19.16 2.46 14.74
CA THR A 291 -19.04 1.68 13.51
C THR A 291 -19.77 2.40 12.38
N ARG A 292 -19.04 2.77 11.33
CA ARG A 292 -19.57 3.38 10.11
C ARG A 292 -19.90 2.30 9.09
N VAL A 293 -21.12 2.32 8.57
CA VAL A 293 -21.63 1.25 7.71
C VAL A 293 -21.90 1.78 6.31
N LEU A 294 -21.38 1.08 5.30
CA LEU A 294 -21.77 1.32 3.91
C LEU A 294 -22.75 0.22 3.48
N LEU A 295 -23.96 0.63 3.12
CA LEU A 295 -24.98 -0.23 2.53
C LEU A 295 -24.83 -0.18 1.01
N LEU A 296 -24.66 -1.34 0.40
CA LEU A 296 -24.53 -1.49 -1.05
C LEU A 296 -25.66 -2.35 -1.58
N GLY A 297 -26.41 -1.84 -2.56
CA GLY A 297 -27.56 -2.54 -3.16
C GLY A 297 -27.93 -1.97 -4.52
N SER A 298 -29.11 -2.34 -5.01
CA SER A 298 -29.73 -1.81 -6.22
C SER A 298 -30.45 -0.49 -5.91
N GLY A 299 -30.51 0.43 -6.86
CA GLY A 299 -31.32 1.65 -6.74
C GLY A 299 -32.81 1.35 -6.52
N ASN A 300 -33.27 0.16 -6.93
CA ASN A 300 -34.64 -0.32 -6.71
C ASN A 300 -34.91 -0.79 -5.28
N ASP A 301 -33.88 -0.97 -4.43
CA ASP A 301 -34.03 -1.40 -3.02
C ASP A 301 -34.46 -0.25 -2.10
N GLY A 302 -34.91 0.88 -2.66
CA GLY A 302 -35.06 2.15 -1.96
C GLY A 302 -35.91 2.09 -0.69
N GLU A 303 -37.00 1.32 -0.67
CA GLU A 303 -37.90 1.23 0.50
C GLU A 303 -37.24 0.49 1.67
N PHE A 304 -36.72 -0.71 1.42
CA PHE A 304 -36.01 -1.50 2.43
C PHE A 304 -34.72 -0.81 2.90
N ALA A 305 -33.92 -0.28 1.98
CA ALA A 305 -32.69 0.44 2.28
C ALA A 305 -32.96 1.72 3.09
N ALA A 306 -34.01 2.47 2.78
CA ALA A 306 -34.40 3.66 3.54
C ALA A 306 -34.88 3.31 4.95
N LYS A 307 -35.69 2.25 5.11
CA LYS A 307 -36.11 1.75 6.43
C LYS A 307 -34.90 1.33 7.25
N LEU A 308 -34.00 0.54 6.67
CA LEU A 308 -32.76 0.11 7.33
C LEU A 308 -31.88 1.29 7.76
N ARG A 309 -31.72 2.31 6.91
CA ARG A 309 -30.99 3.53 7.26
C ARG A 309 -31.61 4.30 8.41
N ALA A 310 -32.94 4.43 8.44
CA ALA A 310 -33.64 5.11 9.53
C ALA A 310 -33.41 4.38 10.86
N SER A 311 -33.59 3.06 10.87
CA SER A 311 -33.40 2.24 12.08
C SER A 311 -31.94 2.23 12.56
N LEU A 312 -30.97 2.19 11.64
CA LEU A 312 -29.54 2.31 11.99
C LEU A 312 -29.19 3.70 12.55
N ALA A 313 -29.81 4.76 12.04
CA ALA A 313 -29.64 6.10 12.59
C ALA A 313 -30.18 6.22 14.02
N GLU A 314 -31.31 5.57 14.34
CA GLU A 314 -31.85 5.45 15.70
C GLU A 314 -30.91 4.67 16.63
N ALA A 315 -30.24 3.64 16.10
CA ALA A 315 -29.19 2.89 16.80
C ALA A 315 -27.83 3.63 16.89
N GLN A 316 -27.76 4.90 16.46
CA GLN A 316 -26.54 5.72 16.43
C GLN A 316 -25.42 5.16 15.54
N VAL A 317 -25.76 4.39 14.51
CA VAL A 317 -24.84 3.83 13.51
C VAL A 317 -24.90 4.71 12.25
N PRO A 318 -23.87 5.51 11.95
CA PRO A 318 -23.82 6.29 10.72
C PRO A 318 -23.76 5.34 9.52
N CYS A 319 -24.73 5.46 8.62
CA CYS A 319 -24.74 4.65 7.40
C CYS A 319 -25.05 5.44 6.14
N TRP A 320 -24.39 5.06 5.05
CA TRP A 320 -24.61 5.57 3.71
C TRP A 320 -25.13 4.47 2.80
N ILE A 321 -25.90 4.84 1.78
CA ILE A 321 -26.42 3.90 0.78
C ILE A 321 -25.77 4.28 -0.56
N ILE A 322 -25.15 3.31 -1.22
CA ILE A 322 -24.66 3.44 -2.60
C ILE A 322 -25.40 2.42 -3.47
N ALA A 323 -26.00 2.91 -4.54
CA ALA A 323 -26.61 2.11 -5.58
C ALA A 323 -25.51 1.61 -6.53
N ALA A 324 -25.32 0.29 -6.62
CA ALA A 324 -24.28 -0.34 -7.44
C ALA A 324 -24.64 -0.37 -8.94
N ASP A 325 -25.89 -0.05 -9.29
CA ASP A 325 -26.45 -0.05 -10.64
C ASP A 325 -26.55 1.36 -11.26
N ASP A 326 -26.11 2.41 -10.55
CA ASP A 326 -26.05 3.77 -11.08
C ASP A 326 -24.85 3.97 -12.02
N GLU A 327 -25.04 3.57 -13.28
CA GLU A 327 -24.06 3.71 -14.35
C GLU A 327 -23.61 5.16 -14.60
N ALA A 328 -24.47 6.14 -14.32
CA ALA A 328 -24.15 7.55 -14.55
C ALA A 328 -23.12 8.05 -13.52
N SER A 329 -23.34 7.72 -12.24
CA SER A 329 -22.46 8.10 -11.13
C SER A 329 -21.14 7.29 -11.09
N LEU A 330 -21.15 6.07 -11.62
CA LEU A 330 -19.93 5.26 -11.81
C LEU A 330 -19.06 5.74 -12.98
N ARG A 331 -19.66 6.23 -14.07
CA ARG A 331 -18.93 6.76 -15.24
C ARG A 331 -18.47 8.20 -15.07
N SER A 332 -19.16 9.00 -14.25
CA SER A 332 -18.76 10.37 -13.91
C SER A 332 -17.61 10.42 -12.90
N GLY A 333 -17.37 9.33 -12.16
CA GLY A 333 -16.40 9.27 -11.06
C GLY A 333 -16.91 9.86 -9.75
N GLU A 334 -18.19 10.25 -9.68
CA GLU A 334 -18.81 10.84 -8.46
C GLU A 334 -18.97 9.82 -7.33
N THR A 335 -19.13 8.54 -7.67
CA THR A 335 -19.09 7.42 -6.72
C THR A 335 -18.02 6.44 -7.15
N ASN A 336 -16.75 6.78 -6.88
CA ASN A 336 -15.70 5.78 -6.93
C ASN A 336 -15.68 5.03 -5.59
N LEU A 337 -16.24 3.82 -5.56
CA LEU A 337 -16.17 2.95 -4.39
C LEU A 337 -14.72 2.56 -4.04
N ASP A 338 -13.79 2.66 -5.00
CA ASP A 338 -12.36 2.50 -4.74
C ASP A 338 -11.78 3.66 -3.90
N ASP A 339 -12.43 4.83 -3.92
CA ASP A 339 -12.08 6.01 -3.11
C ASP A 339 -12.98 6.15 -1.85
N ALA A 340 -13.91 5.21 -1.62
CA ALA A 340 -14.76 5.16 -0.43
C ALA A 340 -13.97 4.63 0.78
N VAL A 341 -12.95 5.38 1.21
CA VAL A 341 -11.98 5.01 2.27
C VAL A 341 -12.56 5.22 3.68
N TYR A 342 -13.83 5.58 3.82
CA TYR A 342 -14.44 6.10 5.06
C TYR A 342 -15.55 5.23 5.68
N TYR A 343 -15.63 3.94 5.36
CA TYR A 343 -16.55 3.01 6.03
C TYR A 343 -15.79 1.92 6.77
N ASP A 344 -16.39 1.37 7.83
CA ASP A 344 -15.76 0.33 8.65
C ASP A 344 -16.31 -1.04 8.23
N ARG A 345 -17.63 -1.13 8.05
CA ARG A 345 -18.33 -2.34 7.64
C ARG A 345 -19.05 -2.13 6.31
N LEU A 346 -18.90 -3.10 5.40
CA LEU A 346 -19.66 -3.18 4.16
C LEU A 346 -20.81 -4.18 4.33
N VAL A 347 -22.02 -3.72 4.07
CA VAL A 347 -23.24 -4.53 4.11
C VAL A 347 -23.83 -4.62 2.72
N LEU A 348 -23.98 -5.84 2.23
CA LEU A 348 -24.53 -6.13 0.91
C LEU A 348 -26.03 -6.44 1.06
N LEU A 349 -26.87 -5.61 0.46
CA LEU A 349 -28.31 -5.83 0.37
C LEU A 349 -28.56 -6.93 -0.66
N CYS A 350 -28.88 -8.14 -0.19
CA CYS A 350 -29.12 -9.31 -1.02
C CYS A 350 -30.62 -9.51 -1.26
N THR A 351 -31.24 -8.51 -1.88
CA THR A 351 -32.63 -8.54 -2.36
C THR A 351 -32.71 -9.23 -3.73
N ALA A 352 -33.92 -9.57 -4.16
CA ALA A 352 -34.15 -10.05 -5.53
C ALA A 352 -33.62 -9.04 -6.57
N GLU A 353 -33.91 -7.75 -6.40
CA GLU A 353 -33.49 -6.66 -7.29
C GLU A 353 -31.96 -6.53 -7.36
N SER A 354 -31.25 -6.66 -6.24
CA SER A 354 -29.79 -6.62 -6.21
C SER A 354 -29.12 -7.86 -6.82
N LEU A 355 -29.67 -9.04 -6.57
CA LEU A 355 -29.06 -10.30 -7.02
C LEU A 355 -29.34 -10.58 -8.49
N GLU A 356 -30.52 -10.21 -9.00
CA GLU A 356 -30.92 -10.42 -10.39
C GLU A 356 -30.34 -9.37 -11.33
N ASN A 357 -29.99 -8.18 -10.82
CA ASN A 357 -29.32 -7.15 -11.61
C ASN A 357 -27.88 -7.60 -11.99
N PRO A 358 -27.55 -7.71 -13.29
CA PRO A 358 -26.22 -8.15 -13.73
C PRO A 358 -25.06 -7.25 -13.26
N LEU A 359 -25.29 -5.94 -13.09
CA LEU A 359 -24.26 -5.00 -12.67
C LEU A 359 -23.91 -5.21 -11.20
N THR A 360 -24.92 -5.15 -10.34
CA THR A 360 -24.80 -5.38 -8.89
C THR A 360 -24.24 -6.77 -8.60
N SER A 361 -24.72 -7.81 -9.29
CA SER A 361 -24.24 -9.18 -9.14
C SER A 361 -22.76 -9.34 -9.53
N ARG A 362 -22.31 -8.69 -10.62
CA ARG A 362 -20.89 -8.68 -11.01
C ARG A 362 -20.01 -7.98 -9.97
N TYR A 363 -20.49 -6.89 -9.39
CA TYR A 363 -19.76 -6.15 -8.37
C TYR A 363 -19.66 -6.92 -7.04
N PHE A 364 -20.77 -7.53 -6.61
CA PHE A 364 -20.77 -8.43 -5.45
C PHE A 364 -19.82 -9.62 -5.72
N ALA A 365 -19.79 -10.15 -6.94
CA ALA A 365 -18.86 -11.22 -7.31
C ALA A 365 -17.39 -10.77 -7.25
N SER A 366 -17.07 -9.54 -7.65
CA SER A 366 -15.70 -9.03 -7.52
C SER A 366 -15.29 -8.86 -6.06
N LEU A 367 -16.20 -8.40 -5.19
CA LEU A 367 -15.94 -8.28 -3.75
C LEU A 367 -15.76 -9.65 -3.08
N VAL A 368 -16.61 -10.63 -3.43
CA VAL A 368 -16.55 -11.99 -2.89
C VAL A 368 -15.32 -12.75 -3.41
N ASN A 369 -14.95 -12.61 -4.68
CA ASN A 369 -13.75 -13.27 -5.23
C ASN A 369 -12.45 -12.56 -4.82
N GLY A 370 -12.52 -11.26 -4.53
CA GLY A 370 -11.39 -10.46 -4.09
C GLY A 370 -11.17 -10.44 -2.58
N ARG A 371 -11.79 -11.37 -1.81
CA ARG A 371 -11.88 -11.40 -0.33
C ARG A 371 -10.71 -10.64 0.34
N GLY A 372 -10.95 -9.36 0.63
CA GLY A 372 -10.05 -8.50 1.42
C GLY A 372 -9.60 -7.17 0.79
N LEU A 373 -9.79 -6.92 -0.51
CA LEU A 373 -9.44 -5.61 -1.10
C LEU A 373 -10.64 -4.65 -1.04
N SER A 374 -11.02 -4.25 0.17
CA SER A 374 -11.83 -3.05 0.37
C SER A 374 -10.88 -1.87 0.58
N PRO A 375 -10.91 -0.83 -0.26
CA PRO A 375 -10.05 0.33 -0.10
C PRO A 375 -10.25 1.11 1.22
N GLY A 376 -11.40 0.92 1.88
CA GLY A 376 -11.77 1.54 3.15
C GLY A 376 -11.96 0.60 4.34
N GLY A 377 -12.09 -0.71 4.13
CA GLY A 377 -12.32 -1.69 5.20
C GLY A 377 -11.02 -2.26 5.75
N SER A 378 -10.98 -2.62 7.03
CA SER A 378 -9.86 -3.39 7.57
C SER A 378 -9.75 -4.72 6.82
N MET A 379 -8.62 -4.97 6.16
CA MET A 379 -8.32 -6.23 5.46
C MET A 379 -8.61 -7.41 6.41
N GLY A 380 -9.65 -8.19 6.13
CA GLY A 380 -10.03 -9.38 6.90
C GLY A 380 -11.38 -9.32 7.63
N GLU A 381 -12.12 -8.20 7.62
CA GLU A 381 -13.47 -8.18 8.19
C GLU A 381 -14.49 -8.87 7.27
N PRO A 382 -15.38 -9.74 7.79
CA PRO A 382 -16.32 -10.48 6.98
C PRO A 382 -17.34 -9.54 6.34
N LEU A 383 -17.58 -9.74 5.04
CA LEU A 383 -18.72 -9.14 4.34
C LEU A 383 -20.01 -9.58 5.03
N ILE A 384 -20.90 -8.62 5.32
CA ILE A 384 -22.21 -8.90 5.91
C ILE A 384 -23.24 -8.90 4.78
N ALA A 385 -23.87 -10.03 4.53
CA ALA A 385 -24.96 -10.16 3.58
C ALA A 385 -26.31 -10.03 4.31
N VAL A 386 -27.13 -9.08 3.90
CA VAL A 386 -28.51 -8.91 4.38
C VAL A 386 -29.45 -9.60 3.42
N ALA A 387 -29.98 -10.76 3.81
CA ALA A 387 -30.91 -11.54 3.00
C ALA A 387 -32.34 -11.06 3.24
N ALA A 388 -32.87 -10.19 2.38
CA ALA A 388 -34.24 -9.69 2.49
C ALA A 388 -35.27 -10.66 1.90
N ASP A 389 -34.86 -11.51 0.94
CA ASP A 389 -35.74 -12.35 0.14
C ASP A 389 -35.32 -13.82 0.07
N GLU A 390 -36.27 -14.68 -0.29
CA GLU A 390 -36.05 -16.12 -0.54
C GLU A 390 -35.07 -16.39 -1.70
N VAL A 391 -34.91 -15.44 -2.62
CA VAL A 391 -34.01 -15.56 -3.80
C VAL A 391 -32.58 -15.86 -3.36
N PHE A 392 -32.12 -15.23 -2.26
CA PHE A 392 -30.77 -15.46 -1.73
C PHE A 392 -30.53 -16.92 -1.35
N TYR A 393 -31.53 -17.60 -0.76
CA TYR A 393 -31.44 -18.99 -0.31
C TYR A 393 -31.74 -20.02 -1.40
N ARG A 394 -32.57 -19.68 -2.40
CA ARG A 394 -32.89 -20.60 -3.51
C ARG A 394 -31.79 -20.69 -4.56
N ARG A 395 -30.98 -19.64 -4.71
CA ARG A 395 -29.97 -19.54 -5.77
C ARG A 395 -28.65 -20.22 -5.36
N GLU A 396 -28.26 -21.28 -6.06
CA GLU A 396 -27.04 -22.07 -5.80
C GLU A 396 -25.79 -21.60 -6.60
N ASP A 397 -25.77 -20.33 -7.00
CA ASP A 397 -24.64 -19.78 -7.76
C ASP A 397 -23.41 -19.57 -6.85
N ARG A 398 -22.22 -19.54 -7.47
CA ARG A 398 -20.93 -19.29 -6.75
C ARG A 398 -20.97 -18.04 -5.87
N LEU A 399 -21.71 -17.01 -6.27
CA LEU A 399 -21.88 -15.77 -5.51
C LEU A 399 -22.65 -16.00 -4.21
N CYS A 400 -23.86 -16.57 -4.28
CA CYS A 400 -24.69 -16.80 -3.11
C CYS A 400 -24.04 -17.82 -2.17
N SER A 401 -23.42 -18.87 -2.70
CA SER A 401 -22.64 -19.83 -1.90
C SER A 401 -21.47 -19.14 -1.20
N GLY A 402 -20.72 -18.28 -1.89
CA GLY A 402 -19.60 -17.52 -1.32
C GLY A 402 -20.02 -16.47 -0.28
N LEU A 403 -21.23 -15.91 -0.39
CA LEU A 403 -21.83 -15.00 0.60
C LEU A 403 -22.36 -15.76 1.83
N ARG A 404 -22.93 -16.96 1.64
CA ARG A 404 -23.40 -17.83 2.74
C ARG A 404 -22.27 -18.39 3.60
N GLU A 405 -21.06 -18.47 3.07
CA GLU A 405 -19.86 -18.78 3.86
C GLU A 405 -19.45 -17.62 4.80
N GLY A 406 -19.97 -16.41 4.59
CA GLY A 406 -19.73 -15.23 5.43
C GLY A 406 -20.82 -14.99 6.49
N VAL A 407 -20.92 -13.75 6.96
CA VAL A 407 -21.95 -13.35 7.93
C VAL A 407 -23.23 -13.03 7.18
N VAL A 408 -24.31 -13.76 7.47
CA VAL A 408 -25.63 -13.53 6.86
C VAL A 408 -26.62 -13.15 7.94
N VAL A 409 -27.32 -12.02 7.75
CA VAL A 409 -28.44 -11.61 8.60
C VAL A 409 -29.73 -11.74 7.80
N ASP A 410 -30.67 -12.51 8.34
CA ASP A 410 -31.95 -12.82 7.69
C ASP A 410 -32.99 -11.74 8.00
N PHE A 411 -33.40 -11.01 6.97
CA PHE A 411 -34.44 -9.98 7.02
C PHE A 411 -35.72 -10.41 6.27
N ARG A 412 -35.91 -11.72 6.02
CA ARG A 412 -37.14 -12.21 5.36
C ARG A 412 -38.38 -11.86 6.17
N GLY A 413 -39.35 -11.23 5.50
CA GLY A 413 -40.58 -10.75 6.15
C GLY A 413 -40.36 -9.50 6.98
N TRP A 414 -39.43 -8.62 6.58
CA TRP A 414 -39.15 -7.32 7.20
C TRP A 414 -40.35 -6.35 7.27
N GLU A 415 -41.47 -6.70 6.63
CA GLU A 415 -42.78 -6.06 6.79
C GLU A 415 -43.35 -6.27 8.21
N ASP A 416 -43.05 -7.40 8.85
CA ASP A 416 -43.39 -7.68 10.24
C ASP A 416 -42.37 -7.00 11.17
N GLU A 417 -42.87 -6.06 11.99
CA GLU A 417 -42.08 -5.23 12.89
C GLU A 417 -41.29 -6.05 13.92
N ALA A 418 -41.86 -7.15 14.42
CA ALA A 418 -41.20 -7.98 15.43
C ALA A 418 -39.99 -8.74 14.83
N ARG A 419 -40.14 -9.26 13.61
CA ARG A 419 -39.05 -9.98 12.91
C ARG A 419 -37.97 -9.01 12.44
N TYR A 420 -38.38 -7.80 12.03
CA TYR A 420 -37.47 -6.74 11.63
C TYR A 420 -36.58 -6.28 12.80
N GLU A 421 -37.16 -6.04 13.97
CA GLU A 421 -36.42 -5.67 15.19
C GLU A 421 -35.43 -6.76 15.62
N GLU A 422 -35.82 -8.04 15.56
CA GLU A 422 -34.92 -9.16 15.86
C GLU A 422 -33.73 -9.21 14.89
N ALA A 423 -33.99 -9.06 13.58
CA ALA A 423 -32.96 -9.03 12.55
C ALA A 423 -32.05 -7.80 12.67
N LEU A 424 -32.61 -6.63 12.99
CA LEU A 424 -31.85 -5.41 13.23
C LEU A 424 -30.94 -5.55 14.44
N SER A 425 -31.42 -6.13 15.55
CA SER A 425 -30.60 -6.38 16.72
C SER A 425 -29.45 -7.35 16.39
N ALA A 426 -29.69 -8.37 15.56
CA ALA A 426 -28.63 -9.27 15.09
C ALA A 426 -27.60 -8.50 14.25
N LEU A 427 -28.04 -7.65 13.32
CA LEU A 427 -27.16 -6.83 12.49
C LEU A 427 -26.30 -5.86 13.32
N VAL A 428 -26.90 -5.16 14.29
CA VAL A 428 -26.17 -4.25 15.19
C VAL A 428 -25.17 -5.01 16.07
N LYS A 429 -25.50 -6.24 16.46
CA LYS A 429 -24.57 -7.11 17.19
C LYS A 429 -23.34 -7.48 16.36
N GLU A 430 -23.52 -7.71 15.05
CA GLU A 430 -22.40 -7.96 14.13
C GLU A 430 -21.47 -6.74 13.97
N PHE A 431 -22.00 -5.52 14.17
CA PHE A 431 -21.20 -4.28 14.15
C PHE A 431 -20.43 -4.02 15.46
N THR A 432 -20.87 -4.63 16.57
CA THR A 432 -20.31 -4.40 17.92
C THR A 432 -19.47 -5.57 18.43
N GLY A 433 -19.50 -6.72 17.75
CA GLY A 433 -18.68 -7.89 18.09
C GLY A 433 -17.18 -7.63 17.85
N PRO A 434 -16.28 -8.12 18.73
CA PRO A 434 -14.85 -8.07 18.47
C PRO A 434 -14.55 -8.88 17.20
N ALA A 435 -13.75 -8.32 16.29
CA ALA A 435 -13.13 -9.08 15.22
C ALA A 435 -12.38 -10.27 15.86
N SER A 436 -12.89 -11.47 15.63
CA SER A 436 -12.35 -12.73 16.16
C SER A 436 -11.01 -13.06 15.55
#